data_AF-T1DCG9-F1
#
_entry.id   AF-T1DCG9-F1
#
_cell.length_a   1.000
_cell.length_b   1.000
_cell.length_c   1.000
_cell.angle_alpha   90.00
_cell.angle_beta   90.00
_cell.angle_gamma   90.00
#
_symmetry.space_group_name_H-M   'P 1'
#
loop_
_entity.id
_entity.type
_entity.pdbx_description
1 polymer ?
#
loop_
_entity_poly.entity_id
_entity_poly.type
_entity_poly.pdbx_seq_one_letter_code
_entity_poly.pdbx_strand_id
1 'polypeptide(L)'
;ADLTLRIYEKLRVVDRNMFMSTVTKLPLDDVTNGGTSNYVDSILIREADRKNIGVKLTYRVDKSGPIEGGYVRSIGAGLYSNVVVLDFKSMYPSMIIKYNICFTTLSSDGRIVAPNGVRYLDPEQKEGLIPKILQDLMRERDDVKKMAKNAPTEADRNYYDGVQGAIKILMNTFYGVLASSFYRFTNPEIGS
;
A
#
# COMPACT_ATOMS: atom_id res chain seq x y z
N ALA A 1 31.63 18.04 -3.49
CA ALA A 1 31.19 16.91 -2.64
C ALA A 1 30.29 17.38 -1.49
N ASP A 2 30.64 18.47 -0.78
CA ASP A 2 29.87 19.02 0.35
C ASP A 2 28.38 19.30 0.04
N LEU A 3 28.10 19.98 -1.07
CA LEU A 3 26.73 20.32 -1.46
C LEU A 3 25.83 19.07 -1.64
N THR A 4 26.36 18.02 -2.27
CA THR A 4 25.62 16.77 -2.49
C THR A 4 25.25 16.11 -1.16
N LEU A 5 26.20 16.04 -0.22
CA LEU A 5 25.96 15.47 1.11
C LEU A 5 24.89 16.27 1.86
N ARG A 6 25.00 17.61 1.86
CA ARG A 6 24.03 18.49 2.50
C ARG A 6 22.62 18.37 1.92
N ILE A 7 22.50 18.17 0.61
CA ILE A 7 21.20 17.89 -0.04
C ILE A 7 20.65 16.54 0.45
N TYR A 8 21.47 15.49 0.48
CA TYR A 8 21.07 14.16 0.95
C TYR A 8 20.61 14.17 2.41
N GLU A 9 21.33 14.86 3.29
CA GLU A 9 20.98 15.05 4.70
C GLU A 9 19.70 15.85 4.85
N LYS A 10 19.54 16.95 4.10
CA LYS A 10 18.33 17.79 4.17
C LYS A 10 17.09 17.06 3.68
N LEU A 11 17.23 16.23 2.65
CA LEU A 11 16.16 15.39 2.11
C LEU A 11 15.94 14.10 2.93
N ARG A 12 16.85 13.79 3.86
CA ARG A 12 16.86 12.59 4.69
C ARG A 12 16.70 11.30 3.87
N VAL A 13 17.37 11.23 2.71
CA VAL A 13 17.18 10.13 1.74
C VAL A 13 17.55 8.79 2.36
N VAL A 14 18.69 8.74 3.06
CA VAL A 14 19.18 7.53 3.73
C VAL A 14 18.18 7.08 4.80
N ASP A 15 17.75 7.98 5.68
CA ASP A 15 16.77 7.66 6.73
C ASP A 15 15.48 7.10 6.14
N ARG A 16 14.94 7.74 5.08
CA ARG A 16 13.71 7.28 4.42
C ARG A 16 13.86 5.87 3.88
N ASN A 17 14.99 5.54 3.26
CA ASN A 17 15.26 4.19 2.76
C ASN A 17 15.47 3.21 3.91
N MET A 18 16.09 3.61 5.02
CA MET A 18 16.23 2.77 6.22
C MET A 18 14.89 2.46 6.87
N PHE A 19 13.98 3.44 6.99
CA PHE A 19 12.64 3.21 7.50
C PHE A 19 11.85 2.27 6.58
N MET A 20 11.96 2.46 5.26
CA MET A 20 11.30 1.58 4.30
C MET A 20 11.88 0.16 4.38
N SER A 21 13.20 0.01 4.45
CA SER A 21 13.89 -1.29 4.63
C SER A 21 13.41 -2.04 5.88
N THR A 22 13.23 -1.33 6.98
CA THR A 22 12.67 -1.87 8.22
C THR A 22 11.28 -2.44 8.00
N VAL A 23 10.39 -1.66 7.37
CA VAL A 23 8.98 -2.02 7.16
C VAL A 23 8.81 -3.11 6.10
N THR A 24 9.58 -3.05 5.00
CA THR A 24 9.47 -4.02 3.89
C THR A 24 10.29 -5.27 4.12
N LYS A 25 11.16 -5.31 5.13
CA LYS A 25 12.07 -6.44 5.40
C LYS A 25 12.99 -6.77 4.22
N LEU A 26 13.44 -5.71 3.55
CA LEU A 26 14.38 -5.80 2.43
C LEU A 26 15.71 -5.16 2.85
N PRO A 27 16.85 -5.64 2.33
CA PRO A 27 18.12 -4.94 2.43
C PRO A 27 18.01 -3.48 1.96
N LEU A 28 18.83 -2.60 2.54
CA LEU A 28 18.84 -1.18 2.17
C LEU A 28 19.14 -0.97 0.68
N ASP A 29 20.00 -1.83 0.10
CA ASP A 29 20.34 -1.80 -1.33
C ASP A 29 19.11 -2.08 -2.21
N ASP A 30 18.35 -3.12 -1.89
CA ASP A 30 17.10 -3.47 -2.58
C ASP A 30 16.04 -2.37 -2.46
N VAL A 31 16.00 -1.66 -1.33
CA VAL A 31 15.08 -0.52 -1.17
C VAL A 31 15.51 0.69 -1.99
N THR A 32 16.81 0.93 -2.06
CA THR A 32 17.40 2.09 -2.73
C THR A 32 17.38 1.94 -4.26
N ASN A 33 17.63 0.73 -4.75
CA ASN A 33 17.80 0.45 -6.18
C ASN A 33 16.63 -0.36 -6.79
N GLY A 34 15.75 -0.93 -5.97
CA GLY A 34 14.64 -1.78 -6.43
C GLY A 34 13.35 -1.02 -6.77
N GLY A 35 12.45 -1.72 -7.45
CA GLY A 35 11.11 -1.22 -7.74
C GLY A 35 10.15 -1.33 -6.56
N THR A 36 9.11 -0.51 -6.54
CA THR A 36 8.08 -0.54 -5.48
C THR A 36 7.30 -1.87 -5.41
N SER A 37 7.26 -2.63 -6.51
CA SER A 37 6.73 -3.99 -6.53
C SER A 37 7.48 -4.94 -5.60
N ASN A 38 8.80 -4.73 -5.40
CA ASN A 38 9.61 -5.55 -4.51
C ASN A 38 9.15 -5.39 -3.06
N TYR A 39 8.67 -4.19 -2.69
CA TYR A 39 8.17 -3.92 -1.35
C TYR A 39 6.93 -4.78 -1.05
N VAL A 40 6.03 -4.87 -2.02
CA VAL A 40 4.81 -5.68 -1.93
C VAL A 40 5.15 -7.17 -1.95
N ASP A 41 5.99 -7.62 -2.90
CA ASP A 41 6.43 -9.02 -3.00
C ASP A 41 7.07 -9.50 -1.70
N SER A 42 7.91 -8.65 -1.08
CA SER A 42 8.59 -8.99 0.18
C SER A 42 7.60 -9.38 1.28
N ILE A 43 6.50 -8.65 1.43
CA ILE A 43 5.49 -8.95 2.45
C ILE A 43 4.55 -10.05 1.99
N LEU A 44 4.01 -9.94 0.77
CA LEU A 44 2.97 -10.82 0.26
C LEU A 44 3.47 -12.26 0.09
N ILE A 45 4.68 -12.46 -0.47
CA ILE A 45 5.23 -13.81 -0.67
C ILE A 45 5.46 -14.51 0.67
N ARG A 46 5.95 -13.78 1.68
CA ARG A 46 6.15 -14.34 3.04
C ARG A 46 4.83 -14.76 3.68
N GLU A 47 3.78 -13.96 3.53
CA GLU A 47 2.47 -14.35 4.05
C GLU A 47 1.81 -15.48 3.24
N ALA A 48 2.03 -15.51 1.92
CA ALA A 48 1.56 -16.61 1.07
C ALA A 48 2.22 -17.94 1.47
N ASP A 49 3.53 -17.94 1.67
CA ASP A 49 4.31 -19.10 2.10
C ASP A 49 3.80 -19.65 3.45
N ARG A 50 3.62 -18.78 4.46
CA ARG A 50 3.06 -19.16 5.76
C ARG A 50 1.66 -19.77 5.69
N LYS A 51 0.87 -19.40 4.68
CA LYS A 51 -0.49 -19.91 4.46
C LYS A 51 -0.53 -21.04 3.43
N ASN A 52 0.61 -21.55 2.96
CA ASN A 52 0.73 -22.56 1.90
C ASN A 52 -0.02 -22.18 0.60
N ILE A 53 0.06 -20.91 0.22
CA ILE A 53 -0.56 -20.36 -0.99
C ILE A 53 0.49 -20.24 -2.08
N GLY A 54 0.27 -20.92 -3.21
CA GLY A 54 1.13 -20.83 -4.38
C GLY A 54 1.16 -19.42 -4.99
N VAL A 55 2.36 -18.90 -5.25
CA VAL A 55 2.59 -17.60 -5.90
C VAL A 55 2.89 -17.81 -7.37
N LYS A 56 2.17 -17.12 -8.25
CA LYS A 56 2.44 -17.16 -9.70
C LYS A 56 3.80 -16.50 -10.01
N LEU A 57 4.46 -17.00 -11.07
CA LEU A 57 5.61 -16.31 -11.64
C LEU A 57 5.18 -15.01 -12.30
N THR A 58 6.08 -14.03 -12.38
CA THR A 58 5.83 -12.79 -13.11
C THR A 58 5.79 -13.08 -14.60
N TYR A 59 4.66 -12.80 -15.24
CA TYR A 59 4.52 -12.78 -16.69
C TYR A 59 3.96 -11.42 -17.11
N ARG A 60 4.35 -10.95 -18.30
CA ARG A 60 3.80 -9.70 -18.85
C ARG A 60 2.40 -10.00 -19.37
N VAL A 61 1.40 -9.35 -18.81
CA VAL A 61 0.07 -9.30 -19.40
C VAL A 61 0.12 -8.25 -20.52
N ASP A 62 -0.45 -8.55 -21.68
CA ASP A 62 -0.62 -7.53 -22.73
C ASP A 62 -1.38 -6.33 -22.15
N LYS A 63 -0.94 -5.12 -22.49
CA LYS A 63 -1.55 -3.89 -21.99
C LYS A 63 -3.01 -3.85 -22.48
N SER A 64 -3.95 -4.16 -21.59
CA SER A 64 -5.27 -3.54 -21.68
C SER A 64 -5.09 -2.02 -21.53
N GLY A 65 -5.97 -1.23 -22.13
CA GLY A 65 -5.91 0.24 -22.07
C GLY A 65 -5.83 0.79 -20.64
N PRO A 66 -5.63 2.11 -20.48
CA PRO A 66 -5.55 2.72 -19.15
C PRO A 66 -6.78 2.36 -18.31
N ILE A 67 -6.56 1.96 -17.06
CA ILE A 67 -7.61 1.76 -16.08
C ILE A 67 -8.18 3.12 -15.69
N GLU A 68 -9.50 3.22 -15.52
CA GLU A 68 -10.15 4.45 -15.08
C GLU A 68 -9.68 4.85 -13.67
N GLY A 69 -9.31 6.13 -13.52
CA GLY A 69 -8.73 6.65 -12.29
C GLY A 69 -9.75 7.33 -11.37
N GLY A 70 -9.25 8.14 -10.44
CA GLY A 70 -10.10 8.92 -9.54
C GLY A 70 -10.89 10.02 -10.27
N TYR A 71 -12.16 10.17 -9.91
CA TYR A 71 -13.00 11.27 -10.40
C TYR A 71 -12.58 12.60 -9.78
N VAL A 72 -12.34 13.61 -10.64
CA VAL A 72 -12.06 14.99 -10.22
C VAL A 72 -13.23 15.88 -10.63
N ARG A 73 -13.99 16.36 -9.66
CA ARG A 73 -15.07 17.31 -9.89
C ARG A 73 -14.48 18.68 -10.26
N SER A 74 -14.88 19.24 -11.39
CA SER A 74 -14.55 20.62 -11.73
C SER A 74 -15.30 21.60 -10.80
N ILE A 75 -14.56 22.58 -10.29
CA ILE A 75 -15.11 23.69 -9.49
C ILE A 75 -14.76 24.96 -10.25
N GLY A 76 -15.68 25.93 -10.28
CA GLY A 76 -15.41 27.23 -10.90
C GLY A 76 -14.22 27.92 -10.21
N ALA A 77 -13.32 28.51 -10.99
CA ALA A 77 -12.23 29.30 -10.42
C ALA A 77 -12.80 30.51 -9.67
N GLY A 78 -12.33 30.76 -8.45
CA GLY A 78 -12.83 31.86 -7.63
C GLY A 78 -12.24 31.84 -6.22
N LEU A 79 -12.50 32.92 -5.47
CA LEU A 79 -12.16 33.00 -4.05
C LEU A 79 -13.34 32.47 -3.23
N TYR A 80 -13.09 31.44 -2.43
CA TYR A 80 -14.09 30.83 -1.57
C TYR A 80 -13.76 31.11 -0.10
N SER A 81 -14.74 31.55 0.67
CA SER A 81 -14.65 31.68 2.13
C SER A 81 -15.35 30.49 2.80
N ASN A 82 -14.94 30.14 4.03
CA ASN A 82 -15.54 29.07 4.86
C ASN A 82 -15.48 27.66 4.22
N VAL A 83 -14.35 27.29 3.63
CA VAL A 83 -14.15 25.97 3.01
C VAL A 83 -13.83 24.91 4.08
N VAL A 84 -14.53 23.78 4.04
CA VAL A 84 -14.25 22.60 4.87
C VAL A 84 -13.64 21.50 4.01
N VAL A 85 -12.51 20.94 4.45
CA VAL A 85 -11.83 19.82 3.77
C VAL A 85 -12.12 18.52 4.53
N LEU A 86 -12.74 17.57 3.84
CA LEU A 86 -13.02 16.23 4.36
C LEU A 86 -12.23 15.21 3.51
N ASP A 87 -11.46 14.34 4.18
CA ASP A 87 -10.65 13.32 3.53
C ASP A 87 -10.82 11.96 4.23
N PHE A 88 -10.74 10.88 3.45
CA PHE A 88 -10.82 9.52 3.97
C PHE A 88 -9.43 9.06 4.43
N LYS A 89 -9.33 8.55 5.67
CA LYS A 89 -8.09 7.90 6.15
C LYS A 89 -7.83 6.64 5.32
N SER A 90 -6.81 6.67 4.47
CA SER A 90 -6.35 5.48 3.71
C SER A 90 -7.48 4.82 2.91
N MET A 91 -8.11 5.57 2.00
CA MET A 91 -9.28 5.14 1.22
C MET A 91 -9.10 3.76 0.55
N TYR A 92 -8.07 3.59 -0.31
CA TYR A 92 -7.88 2.34 -1.06
C TYR A 92 -7.63 1.12 -0.15
N PRO A 93 -6.68 1.16 0.82
CA PRO A 93 -6.55 0.06 1.77
C PRO A 93 -7.86 -0.28 2.50
N SER A 94 -8.62 0.75 2.91
CA SER A 94 -9.89 0.54 3.61
C SER A 94 -10.93 -0.16 2.73
N MET A 95 -11.00 0.18 1.44
CA MET A 95 -11.89 -0.49 0.48
C MET A 95 -11.46 -1.95 0.24
N ILE A 96 -10.16 -2.19 0.07
CA ILE A 96 -9.62 -3.54 -0.13
C ILE A 96 -9.99 -4.43 1.06
N ILE A 97 -9.83 -3.91 2.28
CA ILE A 97 -10.19 -4.64 3.51
C ILE A 97 -11.70 -4.86 3.59
N LYS A 98 -12.50 -3.80 3.44
CA LYS A 98 -13.96 -3.85 3.63
C LYS A 98 -14.64 -4.82 2.67
N TYR A 99 -14.21 -4.86 1.41
CA TYR A 99 -14.82 -5.69 0.37
C TYR A 99 -14.03 -6.97 0.08
N ASN A 100 -13.09 -7.34 0.98
CA ASN A 100 -12.30 -8.56 0.89
C ASN A 100 -11.60 -8.75 -0.48
N ILE A 101 -11.11 -7.66 -1.06
CA ILE A 101 -10.55 -7.65 -2.41
C ILE A 101 -9.21 -8.37 -2.41
N CYS A 102 -9.16 -9.56 -2.99
CA CYS A 102 -7.93 -10.34 -3.10
C CYS A 102 -8.03 -11.39 -4.21
N PHE A 103 -6.90 -11.71 -4.84
CA PHE A 103 -6.82 -12.85 -5.77
C PHE A 103 -7.18 -14.20 -5.12
N THR A 104 -7.09 -14.32 -3.79
CA THR A 104 -7.44 -15.56 -3.07
C THR A 104 -8.92 -15.69 -2.77
N THR A 105 -9.69 -14.60 -2.93
CA THR A 105 -11.13 -14.51 -2.62
C THR A 105 -11.97 -14.24 -3.85
N LEU A 106 -11.34 -13.94 -4.99
CA LEU A 106 -11.99 -13.86 -6.29
C LEU A 106 -12.69 -15.19 -6.64
N SER A 107 -14.02 -15.15 -6.80
CA SER A 107 -14.83 -16.33 -7.11
C SER A 107 -16.20 -15.93 -7.69
N SER A 108 -16.70 -16.67 -8.69
CA SER A 108 -18.04 -16.48 -9.26
C SER A 108 -19.17 -16.63 -8.24
N ASP A 109 -18.93 -17.43 -7.20
CA ASP A 109 -19.87 -17.69 -6.10
C ASP A 109 -19.76 -16.64 -4.97
N GLY A 110 -18.91 -15.63 -5.17
CA GLY A 110 -18.73 -14.52 -4.23
C GLY A 110 -20.01 -13.71 -4.04
N ARG A 111 -20.28 -13.35 -2.78
CA ARG A 111 -21.45 -12.54 -2.40
C ARG A 111 -21.18 -11.04 -2.48
N ILE A 112 -19.92 -10.64 -2.38
CA ILE A 112 -19.51 -9.24 -2.50
C ILE A 112 -19.31 -8.94 -3.98
N VAL A 113 -20.14 -8.05 -4.53
CA VAL A 113 -20.11 -7.68 -5.96
C VAL A 113 -19.54 -6.26 -6.09
N ALA A 114 -18.43 -6.13 -6.81
CA ALA A 114 -17.84 -4.84 -7.14
C ALA A 114 -18.62 -4.15 -8.29
N PRO A 115 -18.49 -2.81 -8.46
CA PRO A 115 -19.19 -2.07 -9.53
C PRO A 115 -18.90 -2.58 -10.95
N ASN A 116 -17.73 -3.15 -11.18
CA ASN A 116 -17.33 -3.78 -12.44
C ASN A 116 -17.87 -5.22 -12.62
N GLY A 117 -18.71 -5.71 -11.69
CA GLY A 117 -19.33 -7.04 -11.73
C GLY A 117 -18.49 -8.17 -11.11
N VAL A 118 -17.26 -7.86 -10.69
CA VAL A 118 -16.33 -8.85 -10.12
C VAL A 118 -16.77 -9.27 -8.73
N ARG A 119 -16.62 -10.54 -8.41
CA ARG A 119 -17.16 -11.15 -7.20
C ARG A 119 -16.08 -11.66 -6.25
N TYR A 120 -16.25 -11.36 -4.97
CA TYR A 120 -15.37 -11.79 -3.90
C TYR A 120 -16.13 -12.59 -2.84
N LEU A 121 -15.48 -13.61 -2.30
CA LEU A 121 -15.97 -14.37 -1.15
C LEU A 121 -16.11 -13.48 0.08
N ASP A 122 -17.06 -13.85 0.93
CA ASP A 122 -17.30 -13.22 2.23
C ASP A 122 -16.08 -13.47 3.16
N PRO A 123 -15.63 -12.48 3.95
CA PRO A 123 -14.51 -12.65 4.90
C PRO A 123 -14.68 -13.85 5.84
N GLU A 124 -15.93 -14.13 6.24
CA GLU A 124 -16.33 -15.23 7.11
C GLU A 124 -16.12 -16.59 6.46
N GLN A 125 -16.25 -16.67 5.13
CA GLN A 125 -15.93 -17.88 4.36
C GLN A 125 -14.43 -18.02 4.15
N LYS A 126 -13.78 -16.92 3.77
CA LYS A 126 -12.34 -16.87 3.52
C LYS A 126 -11.80 -15.45 3.61
N GLU A 127 -10.97 -15.19 4.61
CA GLU A 127 -10.23 -13.94 4.71
C GLU A 127 -9.17 -13.86 3.60
N GLY A 128 -9.20 -12.79 2.81
CA GLY A 128 -8.23 -12.55 1.75
C GLY A 128 -6.82 -12.29 2.27
N LEU A 129 -5.81 -12.72 1.53
CA LEU A 129 -4.41 -12.52 1.90
C LEU A 129 -4.05 -11.02 2.00
N ILE A 130 -4.43 -10.24 0.99
CA ILE A 130 -4.13 -8.80 0.93
C ILE A 130 -4.91 -8.02 2.01
N PRO A 131 -6.23 -8.22 2.19
CA PRO A 131 -6.97 -7.64 3.32
C PRO A 131 -6.29 -7.88 4.67
N LYS A 132 -5.87 -9.11 4.94
CA LYS A 132 -5.18 -9.48 6.18
C LYS A 132 -3.87 -8.70 6.36
N ILE A 133 -3.03 -8.66 5.33
CA ILE A 133 -1.77 -7.88 5.35
C ILE A 133 -2.04 -6.40 5.65
N LEU A 134 -3.01 -5.80 4.96
CA LEU A 134 -3.32 -4.37 5.13
C LEU A 134 -3.89 -4.07 6.52
N GLN A 135 -4.71 -4.97 7.09
CA GLN A 135 -5.18 -4.83 8.47
C GLN A 135 -4.02 -4.87 9.47
N ASP A 136 -3.05 -5.77 9.25
CA ASP A 136 -1.87 -5.90 10.11
C ASP A 136 -0.99 -4.64 10.02
N LEU A 137 -0.73 -4.15 8.80
CA LEU A 137 0.00 -2.88 8.59
C LEU A 137 -0.75 -1.67 9.18
N MET A 138 -2.09 -1.64 9.12
CA MET A 138 -2.89 -0.58 9.75
C MET A 138 -2.75 -0.57 11.27
N ARG A 139 -2.81 -1.76 11.89
CA ARG A 139 -2.62 -1.91 13.34
C ARG A 139 -1.21 -1.51 13.75
N GLU A 140 -0.20 -2.04 13.08
CA GLU A 140 1.21 -1.71 13.32
C GLU A 140 1.43 -0.20 13.21
N ARG A 141 0.88 0.44 12.17
CA ARG A 141 0.98 1.89 12.01
C ARG A 141 0.32 2.65 13.15
N ASP A 142 -0.87 2.26 13.58
CA ASP A 142 -1.57 2.93 14.67
C ASP A 142 -0.81 2.75 16.01
N ASP A 143 -0.14 1.62 16.22
CA ASP A 143 0.72 1.39 17.39
C ASP A 143 2.01 2.22 17.33
N VAL A 144 2.70 2.28 16.19
CA VAL A 144 3.87 3.15 15.99
C VAL A 144 3.49 4.63 16.20
N LYS A 145 2.29 5.06 15.79
CA LYS A 145 1.79 6.41 16.09
C LYS A 145 1.58 6.66 17.58
N LYS A 146 1.18 5.66 18.36
CA LYS A 146 1.11 5.79 19.83
C LYS A 146 2.52 5.90 20.43
N MET A 147 3.46 5.11 19.92
CA MET A 147 4.88 5.19 20.33
C MET A 147 5.47 6.57 20.03
N ALA A 148 5.22 7.14 18.85
CA ALA A 148 5.68 8.48 18.48
C ALA A 148 5.15 9.57 19.44
N LYS A 149 3.90 9.45 19.89
CA LYS A 149 3.29 10.38 20.86
C LYS A 149 3.94 10.27 22.25
N ASN A 150 4.29 9.06 22.66
CA ASN A 150 4.86 8.75 23.97
C ASN A 150 6.40 8.70 23.96
N ALA A 151 7.03 9.10 22.85
CA ALA A 151 8.47 8.98 22.66
C ALA A 151 9.22 9.85 23.69
N PRO A 152 10.23 9.29 24.39
CA PRO A 152 10.93 9.98 25.47
C PRO A 152 11.91 11.04 24.93
N THR A 153 12.43 10.85 23.71
CA THR A 153 13.34 11.80 23.07
C THR A 153 12.80 12.27 21.71
N GLU A 154 13.29 13.42 21.25
CA GLU A 154 12.99 13.91 19.90
C GLU A 154 13.53 12.95 18.82
N ALA A 155 14.68 12.32 19.05
CA ALA A 155 15.25 11.32 18.16
C ALA A 155 14.32 10.11 17.99
N ASP A 156 13.77 9.60 19.10
CA ASP A 156 12.81 8.48 19.07
C ASP A 156 11.51 8.87 18.37
N ARG A 157 11.00 10.08 18.62
CA ARG A 157 9.82 10.60 17.92
C ARG A 157 10.07 10.64 16.40
N ASN A 158 11.21 11.19 15.99
CA ASN A 158 11.61 11.27 14.59
C ASN A 158 11.75 9.89 13.93
N TYR A 159 12.25 8.90 14.68
CA TYR A 159 12.32 7.51 14.23
C TYR A 159 10.91 6.93 14.01
N TYR A 160 10.02 7.00 15.01
CA TYR A 160 8.67 6.45 14.89
C TYR A 160 7.82 7.16 13.83
N ASP A 161 7.99 8.47 13.68
CA ASP A 161 7.34 9.22 12.59
C ASP A 161 7.85 8.80 11.20
N GLY A 162 9.14 8.47 11.09
CA GLY A 162 9.72 7.85 9.90
C GLY A 162 9.08 6.50 9.58
N VAL A 163 9.00 5.62 10.58
CA VAL A 163 8.43 4.27 10.44
C VAL A 163 6.94 4.31 10.07
N GLN A 164 6.10 5.09 10.78
CA GLN A 164 4.67 5.20 10.43
C GLN A 164 4.43 5.84 9.05
N GLY A 165 5.36 6.70 8.61
CA GLY A 165 5.40 7.23 7.24
C GLY A 165 5.71 6.14 6.21
N ALA A 166 6.72 5.30 6.47
CA ALA A 166 7.06 4.18 5.61
C ALA A 166 5.92 3.14 5.51
N ILE A 167 5.27 2.79 6.63
CA ILE A 167 4.09 1.91 6.62
C ILE A 167 2.96 2.51 5.76
N LYS A 168 2.69 3.81 5.89
CA LYS A 168 1.68 4.49 5.05
C LYS A 168 2.00 4.37 3.57
N ILE A 169 3.27 4.59 3.19
CA ILE A 169 3.72 4.47 1.80
C ILE A 169 3.53 3.03 1.32
N LEU A 170 3.99 2.03 2.09
CA LEU A 170 3.83 0.62 1.74
C LEU A 170 2.35 0.25 1.52
N MET A 171 1.45 0.64 2.43
CA MET A 171 0.01 0.38 2.27
C MET A 171 -0.56 0.96 0.98
N ASN A 172 -0.17 2.19 0.61
CA ASN A 172 -0.61 2.80 -0.65
C ASN A 172 -0.01 2.11 -1.88
N THR A 173 1.23 1.60 -1.75
CA THR A 173 1.90 0.85 -2.81
C THR A 173 1.18 -0.45 -3.14
N PHE A 174 0.54 -1.13 -2.17
CA PHE A 174 -0.27 -2.33 -2.45
C PHE A 174 -1.32 -2.08 -3.53
N TYR A 175 -2.09 -1.00 -3.43
CA TYR A 175 -3.07 -0.65 -4.46
C TYR A 175 -2.40 -0.37 -5.82
N GLY A 176 -1.38 0.49 -5.83
CA GLY A 176 -0.72 0.89 -7.09
C GLY A 176 -0.06 -0.27 -7.83
N VAL A 177 0.46 -1.25 -7.09
CA VAL A 177 1.11 -2.44 -7.66
C VAL A 177 0.07 -3.44 -8.16
N LEU A 178 -1.07 -3.61 -7.48
CA LEU A 178 -2.16 -4.49 -7.94
C LEU A 178 -2.83 -4.00 -9.23
N ALA A 179 -2.82 -2.69 -9.48
CA ALA A 179 -3.32 -2.09 -10.72
C ALA A 179 -2.27 -2.02 -11.85
N SER A 180 -1.02 -2.44 -11.61
CA SER A 180 0.08 -2.29 -12.58
C SER A 180 0.17 -3.48 -13.53
N SER A 181 0.11 -3.27 -14.85
CA SER A 181 0.14 -4.34 -15.87
C SER A 181 1.35 -5.29 -15.82
N PHE A 182 2.43 -4.90 -15.13
CA PHE A 182 3.67 -5.67 -15.05
C PHE A 182 3.82 -6.50 -13.78
N TYR A 183 2.86 -6.42 -12.85
CA TYR A 183 2.93 -7.13 -11.59
C TYR A 183 2.28 -8.52 -11.66
N ARG A 184 2.90 -9.50 -11.00
CA ARG A 184 2.53 -10.93 -11.10
C ARG A 184 1.13 -11.27 -10.59
N PHE A 185 0.55 -10.43 -9.72
CA PHE A 185 -0.80 -10.57 -9.19
C PHE A 185 -1.80 -9.60 -9.81
N THR A 186 -1.41 -8.91 -10.87
CA THR A 186 -2.32 -8.02 -11.57
C THR A 186 -3.42 -8.82 -12.21
N ASN A 187 -4.64 -8.49 -11.81
CA ASN A 187 -5.83 -8.88 -12.51
C ASN A 187 -6.56 -7.58 -12.89
N PRO A 188 -6.80 -7.30 -14.19
CA PRO A 188 -7.58 -6.15 -14.63
C PRO A 188 -8.94 -6.02 -13.92
N GLU A 189 -9.55 -7.14 -13.54
CA GLU A 189 -10.80 -7.20 -12.77
C GLU A 189 -10.67 -6.72 -11.31
N ILE A 190 -9.46 -6.78 -10.73
CA ILE A 190 -9.19 -6.32 -9.37
C ILE A 190 -8.77 -4.85 -9.34
N GLY A 191 -8.09 -4.39 -10.40
CA GLY A 191 -7.57 -3.03 -10.50
C GLY A 191 -8.58 -1.98 -10.99
N SER A 192 -9.70 -2.41 -11.58
CA SER A 192 -10.77 -1.56 -12.15
C SER A 192 -11.92 -1.27 -11.18
#